data_AF-A0A2K9EE78-F1
#
_entry.id   AF-A0A2K9EE78-F1
#
_cell.length_a   1.000
_cell.length_b   1.000
_cell.length_c   1.000
_cell.angle_alpha   90.00
_cell.angle_beta   90.00
_cell.angle_gamma   90.00
#
_symmetry.space_group_name_H-M   'P 1'
#
loop_
_entity.id
_entity.type
_entity.pdbx_description
1 polymer ?
#
loop_
_entity_poly.entity_id
_entity_poly.type
_entity_poly.pdbx_seq_one_letter_code
_entity_poly.pdbx_strand_id
1 'polypeptide(L)'
;MNKRFKKVSLSTIMLIGFALSAVLTNLTGVRANETTVTFEAESSYNINQGMIVNHSGCSGGQYVGLVGNGNILQFNNIYVEADGLYNVTVHYFSENMRYGYLEVNGNTEAGIIFPGLGNWNDLGSKTLQVNLKAGNNTLKFYNDFAYMPDFDRITVEGAIAQAVTGYEAEATGNIIDGIVINQSDCSGGKYVALNGLGNILQFNNIYAPSTGIYNIAIYYYSLNDSNGYISVNGETGTEINFRGIGNWDEQGVKYTTVFLQEGNNSIRFYNDFAYMPHFDRLCIVGEGYLLNNPGLEESNGINPYSWSIGNDHSKRSTFQWESGSGINSSKCISIIATAPTDAYWMQTVRLEPKKTTYLKDI
;
A
#
# COMPACT_ATOMS: atom_id res chain seq x y z
N MET A 1 12.07 -65.52 -17.26
CA MET A 1 11.09 -65.12 -16.22
C MET A 1 10.44 -63.81 -16.65
N ASN A 2 9.23 -63.86 -17.21
CA ASN A 2 8.48 -62.69 -17.66
C ASN A 2 7.89 -61.94 -16.45
N LYS A 3 8.27 -60.66 -16.27
CA LYS A 3 7.60 -59.76 -15.32
C LYS A 3 6.20 -59.43 -15.85
N ARG A 4 5.17 -59.91 -15.15
CA ARG A 4 3.77 -59.54 -15.40
C ARG A 4 3.58 -58.06 -15.03
N PHE A 5 3.31 -57.20 -16.01
CA PHE A 5 2.72 -55.90 -15.75
C PHE A 5 1.29 -56.11 -15.25
N LYS A 6 0.97 -55.61 -14.05
CA LYS A 6 -0.40 -55.56 -13.55
C LYS A 6 -1.18 -54.58 -14.45
N LYS A 7 -2.17 -55.08 -15.20
CA LYS A 7 -3.15 -54.25 -15.89
C LYS A 7 -3.92 -53.44 -14.84
N VAL A 8 -3.72 -52.13 -14.83
CA VAL A 8 -4.60 -51.20 -14.11
C VAL A 8 -5.93 -51.20 -14.83
N SER A 9 -7.04 -51.42 -14.12
CA SER A 9 -8.36 -51.48 -14.74
C SER A 9 -8.84 -50.09 -15.15
N LEU A 10 -9.61 -50.01 -16.24
CA LEU A 10 -10.14 -48.74 -16.76
C LEU A 10 -11.00 -48.00 -15.71
N SER A 11 -11.67 -48.73 -14.81
CA SER A 11 -12.44 -48.17 -13.70
C SER A 11 -11.57 -47.52 -12.62
N THR A 12 -10.32 -47.96 -12.44
CA THR A 12 -9.36 -47.33 -11.52
C THR A 12 -8.84 -46.00 -12.09
N ILE A 13 -8.65 -45.91 -13.41
CA ILE A 13 -8.26 -44.66 -14.09
C ILE A 13 -9.42 -43.66 -14.11
N MET A 14 -10.66 -44.14 -14.28
CA MET A 14 -11.85 -43.29 -14.25
C MET A 14 -12.14 -42.73 -12.84
N LEU A 15 -11.94 -43.53 -11.78
CA LEU A 15 -12.09 -43.05 -10.39
C LEU A 15 -11.08 -41.93 -10.05
N ILE A 16 -9.84 -42.05 -10.54
CA ILE A 16 -8.80 -41.03 -10.36
C ILE A 16 -9.14 -39.78 -11.19
N GLY A 17 -9.68 -39.93 -12.41
CA GLY A 17 -10.12 -38.81 -13.24
C GLY A 17 -11.28 -38.00 -12.63
N PHE A 18 -12.27 -38.66 -12.04
CA PHE A 18 -13.38 -37.99 -11.35
C PHE A 18 -12.94 -37.33 -10.03
N ALA A 19 -12.06 -37.97 -9.26
CA ALA A 19 -11.49 -37.35 -8.06
C ALA A 19 -10.60 -36.14 -8.40
N LEU A 20 -9.82 -36.19 -9.49
CA LEU A 20 -9.00 -35.07 -9.94
C LEU A 20 -9.86 -33.92 -10.49
N SER A 21 -10.99 -34.21 -11.16
CA SER A 21 -11.94 -33.18 -11.63
C SER A 21 -12.75 -32.54 -10.48
N ALA A 22 -13.08 -33.29 -9.44
CA ALA A 22 -13.68 -32.77 -8.20
C ALA A 22 -12.69 -31.95 -7.35
N VAL A 23 -11.39 -32.25 -7.44
CA VAL A 23 -10.32 -31.44 -6.82
C VAL A 23 -10.03 -30.19 -7.66
N LEU A 24 -10.10 -30.26 -8.99
CA LEU A 24 -9.91 -29.11 -9.87
C LEU A 24 -11.06 -28.08 -9.76
N THR A 25 -12.29 -28.54 -9.53
CA THR A 25 -13.45 -27.64 -9.26
C THR A 25 -13.37 -26.97 -7.89
N ASN A 26 -12.62 -27.54 -6.94
CA ASN A 26 -12.33 -26.91 -5.65
C ASN A 26 -11.09 -26.00 -5.67
N LEU A 27 -10.23 -26.09 -6.70
CA LEU A 27 -9.08 -25.18 -6.89
C LEU A 27 -9.46 -23.85 -7.56
N THR A 28 -10.66 -23.76 -8.15
CA THR A 28 -11.26 -22.48 -8.56
C THR A 28 -12.07 -21.81 -7.44
N GLY A 29 -12.15 -22.46 -6.27
CA GLY A 29 -13.05 -22.08 -5.17
C GLY A 29 -12.37 -21.55 -3.91
N VAL A 30 -11.03 -21.47 -3.87
CA VAL A 30 -10.35 -20.64 -2.86
C VAL A 30 -10.30 -19.22 -3.41
N ARG A 31 -11.48 -18.58 -3.51
CA ARG A 31 -11.49 -17.12 -3.50
C ARG A 31 -10.92 -16.74 -2.15
N ALA A 32 -9.82 -15.99 -2.15
CA ALA A 32 -9.43 -15.18 -1.02
C ALA A 32 -10.72 -14.52 -0.49
N ASN A 33 -10.91 -14.54 0.83
CA ASN A 33 -12.04 -13.88 1.47
C ASN A 33 -12.16 -12.48 0.83
N GLU A 34 -13.21 -12.20 0.04
CA GLU A 34 -13.30 -10.98 -0.78
C GLU A 34 -13.47 -9.79 0.18
N THR A 35 -12.35 -9.19 0.60
CA THR A 35 -12.35 -7.99 1.43
C THR A 35 -12.91 -6.84 0.61
N THR A 36 -13.96 -6.19 1.11
CA THR A 36 -14.49 -4.96 0.50
C THR A 36 -14.02 -3.78 1.32
N VAL A 37 -13.30 -2.86 0.69
CA VAL A 37 -12.73 -1.68 1.34
C VAL A 37 -13.53 -0.46 0.97
N THR A 38 -13.81 0.42 1.93
CA THR A 38 -14.51 1.69 1.70
C THR A 38 -13.51 2.84 1.70
N PHE A 39 -13.64 3.74 0.72
CA PHE A 39 -12.88 4.99 0.64
C PHE A 39 -13.88 6.16 0.56
N GLU A 40 -13.88 7.03 1.57
CA GLU A 40 -14.76 8.20 1.63
C GLU A 40 -14.34 9.25 0.60
N ALA A 41 -15.31 9.90 -0.05
CA ALA A 41 -15.06 10.91 -1.07
C ALA A 41 -14.40 12.17 -0.48
N GLU A 42 -14.84 12.57 0.71
CA GLU A 42 -14.38 13.75 1.46
C GLU A 42 -13.03 13.58 2.15
N SER A 43 -12.44 12.38 2.07
CA SER A 43 -11.16 12.07 2.69
C SER A 43 -10.08 13.09 2.32
N SER A 44 -9.33 13.57 3.32
CA SER A 44 -8.20 14.48 3.12
C SER A 44 -7.04 13.87 2.33
N TYR A 45 -7.07 12.56 2.09
CA TYR A 45 -6.10 11.87 1.24
C TYR A 45 -6.43 11.97 -0.25
N ASN A 46 -7.62 12.45 -0.62
CA ASN A 46 -8.04 12.61 -2.01
C ASN A 46 -7.60 13.97 -2.58
N ILE A 47 -7.51 14.07 -3.91
CA ILE A 47 -7.47 15.37 -4.59
C ILE A 47 -8.92 15.76 -4.90
N ASN A 48 -9.41 16.79 -4.23
CA ASN A 48 -10.79 17.23 -4.34
C ASN A 48 -10.83 18.72 -4.74
N GLN A 49 -11.46 19.00 -5.88
CA GLN A 49 -11.75 20.37 -6.34
C GLN A 49 -13.26 20.69 -6.30
N GLY A 50 -14.08 19.74 -5.86
CA GLY A 50 -15.49 19.96 -5.57
C GLY A 50 -15.71 20.61 -4.20
N MET A 51 -16.92 20.44 -3.66
CA MET A 51 -17.34 21.00 -2.38
C MET A 51 -17.75 19.89 -1.42
N ILE A 52 -17.17 19.87 -0.23
CA ILE A 52 -17.57 18.97 0.86
C ILE A 52 -18.83 19.53 1.52
N VAL A 53 -19.88 18.71 1.65
CA VAL A 53 -21.17 19.08 2.23
C VAL A 53 -21.58 18.08 3.29
N ASN A 54 -22.06 18.58 4.43
CA ASN A 54 -22.59 17.73 5.50
C ASN A 54 -23.97 17.18 5.11
N HIS A 55 -24.17 15.88 5.28
CA HIS A 55 -25.44 15.22 4.99
C HIS A 55 -25.59 13.96 5.83
N SER A 56 -26.68 13.87 6.60
CA SER A 56 -26.88 12.77 7.56
C SER A 56 -27.11 11.40 6.92
N GLY A 57 -27.45 11.37 5.62
CA GLY A 57 -27.62 10.13 4.86
C GLY A 57 -26.31 9.55 4.30
N CYS A 58 -25.18 10.22 4.51
CA CYS A 58 -23.88 9.84 3.98
C CYS A 58 -23.08 8.95 4.94
N SER A 59 -22.20 8.14 4.36
CA SER A 59 -21.04 7.60 5.05
C SER A 59 -20.17 8.75 5.55
N GLY A 60 -19.57 8.64 6.73
CA GLY A 60 -18.79 9.76 7.31
C GLY A 60 -19.58 11.03 7.66
N GLY A 61 -20.87 11.11 7.30
CA GLY A 61 -21.73 12.28 7.48
C GLY A 61 -21.52 13.39 6.44
N GLN A 62 -20.75 13.14 5.37
CA GLN A 62 -20.42 14.13 4.35
C GLN A 62 -20.40 13.52 2.94
N TYR A 63 -20.51 14.36 1.91
CA TYR A 63 -20.28 13.98 0.52
C TYR A 63 -19.48 15.06 -0.21
N VAL A 64 -18.97 14.75 -1.39
CA VAL A 64 -18.34 15.70 -2.30
C VAL A 64 -19.26 16.00 -3.48
N GLY A 65 -19.80 17.21 -3.51
CA GLY A 65 -20.59 17.74 -4.63
C GLY A 65 -19.77 18.64 -5.55
N LEU A 66 -20.42 19.17 -6.59
CA LEU A 66 -19.81 20.08 -7.59
C LEU A 66 -18.59 19.49 -8.32
N VAL A 67 -18.51 18.16 -8.43
CA VAL A 67 -17.56 17.47 -9.31
C VAL A 67 -18.01 17.63 -10.76
N GLY A 68 -17.08 17.84 -11.69
CA GLY A 68 -17.35 18.22 -13.07
C GLY A 68 -17.40 19.74 -13.30
N ASN A 69 -17.73 20.18 -14.52
CA ASN A 69 -17.48 21.55 -15.00
C ASN A 69 -16.05 22.03 -14.74
N GLY A 70 -15.07 21.17 -14.99
CA GLY A 70 -13.65 21.44 -14.78
C GLY A 70 -13.13 21.07 -13.38
N ASN A 71 -13.99 20.81 -12.40
CA ASN A 71 -13.58 20.27 -11.10
C ASN A 71 -13.41 18.74 -11.15
N ILE A 72 -12.44 18.22 -10.42
CA ILE A 72 -12.19 16.78 -10.29
C ILE A 72 -12.40 16.26 -8.86
N LEU A 73 -12.61 14.94 -8.76
CA LEU A 73 -12.42 14.17 -7.53
C LEU A 73 -11.55 12.96 -7.84
N GLN A 74 -10.38 12.86 -7.20
CA GLN A 74 -9.48 11.72 -7.33
C GLN A 74 -9.31 11.00 -6.00
N PHE A 75 -9.71 9.73 -5.99
CA PHE A 75 -9.42 8.79 -4.91
C PHE A 75 -7.97 8.31 -5.02
N ASN A 76 -7.26 8.33 -3.91
CA ASN A 76 -5.86 7.91 -3.83
C ASN A 76 -5.69 6.69 -2.93
N ASN A 77 -4.52 6.06 -2.99
CA ASN A 77 -4.11 4.94 -2.12
C ASN A 77 -5.06 3.73 -2.16
N ILE A 78 -5.65 3.46 -3.33
CA ILE A 78 -6.46 2.27 -3.54
C ILE A 78 -5.52 1.09 -3.79
N TYR A 79 -5.26 0.33 -2.74
CA TYR A 79 -4.32 -0.78 -2.80
C TYR A 79 -4.97 -2.09 -3.16
N VAL A 80 -4.36 -2.78 -4.12
CA VAL A 80 -4.70 -4.16 -4.46
C VAL A 80 -3.44 -5.02 -4.52
N GLU A 81 -3.58 -6.30 -4.19
CA GLU A 81 -2.46 -7.25 -4.16
C GLU A 81 -1.96 -7.68 -5.55
N ALA A 82 -2.81 -7.60 -6.56
CA ALA A 82 -2.51 -8.13 -7.87
C ALA A 82 -3.03 -7.20 -8.96
N ASP A 83 -2.36 -7.22 -10.11
CA ASP A 83 -2.95 -6.73 -11.35
C ASP A 83 -4.25 -7.49 -11.61
N GLY A 84 -5.33 -6.78 -11.92
CA GLY A 84 -6.60 -7.45 -12.12
C GLY A 84 -7.76 -6.52 -12.43
N LEU A 85 -8.89 -7.14 -12.74
CA LEU A 85 -10.17 -6.46 -12.90
C LEU A 85 -10.90 -6.50 -11.56
N TYR A 86 -11.15 -5.32 -10.99
CA TYR A 86 -11.77 -5.15 -9.68
C TYR A 86 -13.14 -4.49 -9.82
N ASN A 87 -14.09 -4.90 -8.97
CA ASN A 87 -15.38 -4.25 -8.87
C ASN A 87 -15.26 -3.04 -7.92
N VAL A 88 -15.42 -1.85 -8.50
CA VAL A 88 -15.45 -0.57 -7.78
C VAL A 88 -16.89 -0.08 -7.76
N THR A 89 -17.54 -0.08 -6.60
CA THR A 89 -18.89 0.45 -6.44
C THR A 89 -18.84 1.88 -5.95
N VAL A 90 -19.30 2.80 -6.79
CA VAL A 90 -19.46 4.22 -6.45
C VAL A 90 -20.82 4.42 -5.81
N HIS A 91 -20.86 5.03 -4.64
CA HIS A 91 -22.09 5.47 -3.97
C HIS A 91 -22.27 6.98 -4.17
N TYR A 92 -23.46 7.39 -4.59
CA TYR A 92 -23.69 8.76 -5.04
C TYR A 92 -25.15 9.20 -4.89
N PHE A 93 -25.38 10.52 -4.94
CA PHE A 93 -26.69 11.15 -5.04
C PHE A 93 -26.82 11.84 -6.39
N SER A 94 -27.96 11.66 -7.06
CA SER A 94 -28.26 12.37 -8.30
C SER A 94 -29.75 12.36 -8.62
N GLU A 95 -30.36 13.52 -8.83
CA GLU A 95 -31.75 13.59 -9.28
C GLU A 95 -31.89 13.14 -10.74
N ASN A 96 -31.03 13.67 -11.61
CA ASN A 96 -31.06 13.42 -13.06
C ASN A 96 -29.92 12.50 -13.47
N MET A 97 -30.03 11.87 -14.65
CA MET A 97 -28.90 11.14 -15.23
C MET A 97 -27.71 12.09 -15.43
N ARG A 98 -26.51 11.66 -15.00
CA ARG A 98 -25.26 12.38 -15.18
C ARG A 98 -24.27 11.53 -15.95
N TYR A 99 -23.38 12.17 -16.69
CA TYR A 99 -22.26 11.51 -17.36
C TYR A 99 -20.95 12.13 -16.91
N GLY A 100 -19.85 11.38 -17.01
CA GLY A 100 -18.50 11.87 -16.78
C GLY A 100 -17.48 10.83 -17.19
N TYR A 101 -16.24 11.02 -16.74
CA TYR A 101 -15.10 10.20 -17.12
C TYR A 101 -14.39 9.69 -15.88
N LEU A 102 -13.85 8.47 -15.98
CA LEU A 102 -12.91 7.90 -15.03
C LEU A 102 -11.56 7.72 -15.71
N GLU A 103 -10.53 8.30 -15.10
CA GLU A 103 -9.13 8.03 -15.41
C GLU A 103 -8.52 7.15 -14.32
N VAL A 104 -7.77 6.13 -14.72
CA VAL A 104 -7.14 5.16 -13.81
C VAL A 104 -5.62 5.28 -13.94
N ASN A 105 -4.94 5.62 -12.84
CA ASN A 105 -3.48 5.75 -12.81
C ASN A 105 -2.90 6.67 -13.90
N GLY A 106 -3.60 7.75 -14.25
CA GLY A 106 -3.16 8.69 -15.29
C GLY A 106 -3.26 8.17 -16.74
N ASN A 107 -3.91 7.02 -16.97
CA ASN A 107 -4.03 6.39 -18.30
C ASN A 107 -5.42 6.59 -18.93
N THR A 108 -5.64 5.99 -20.10
CA THR A 108 -6.85 6.16 -20.94
C THR A 108 -8.18 6.17 -20.18
N GLU A 109 -8.98 7.19 -20.48
CA GLU A 109 -10.29 7.48 -19.90
C GLU A 109 -11.39 6.48 -20.30
N ALA A 110 -12.31 6.19 -19.37
CA ALA A 110 -13.56 5.50 -19.64
C ALA A 110 -14.75 6.42 -19.37
N GLY A 111 -15.67 6.53 -20.34
CA GLY A 111 -16.93 7.24 -20.16
C GLY A 111 -17.88 6.48 -19.23
N ILE A 112 -18.47 7.18 -18.27
CA ILE A 112 -19.37 6.62 -17.26
C ILE A 112 -20.70 7.38 -17.28
N ILE A 113 -21.79 6.62 -17.22
CA ILE A 113 -23.15 7.16 -17.03
C ILE A 113 -23.65 6.76 -15.64
N PHE A 114 -24.03 7.74 -14.83
CA PHE A 114 -24.70 7.57 -13.55
C PHE A 114 -26.20 7.77 -13.74
N PRO A 115 -27.03 6.73 -13.54
CA PRO A 115 -28.48 6.86 -13.54
C PRO A 115 -28.98 7.95 -12.59
N GLY A 116 -30.05 8.65 -12.96
CA GLY A 116 -30.76 9.53 -12.05
C GLY A 116 -31.66 8.73 -11.10
N LEU A 117 -31.71 9.14 -9.84
CA LEU A 117 -32.52 8.55 -8.78
C LEU A 117 -33.86 9.29 -8.60
N GLY A 118 -34.07 10.40 -9.33
CA GLY A 118 -35.26 11.23 -9.26
C GLY A 118 -35.29 12.21 -8.08
N ASN A 119 -34.27 12.20 -7.20
CA ASN A 119 -34.05 13.18 -6.14
C ASN A 119 -32.58 13.22 -5.70
N TRP A 120 -32.21 14.20 -4.86
CA TRP A 120 -30.84 14.38 -4.31
C TRP A 120 -30.65 13.83 -2.88
N ASN A 121 -31.65 13.15 -2.31
CA ASN A 121 -31.62 12.69 -0.91
C ASN A 121 -31.37 11.19 -0.78
N ASP A 122 -31.75 10.40 -1.80
CA ASP A 122 -31.60 8.95 -1.80
C ASP A 122 -30.19 8.56 -2.28
N LEU A 123 -29.53 7.69 -1.51
CA LEU A 123 -28.23 7.15 -1.85
C LEU A 123 -28.37 6.03 -2.89
N GLY A 124 -27.83 6.25 -4.09
CA GLY A 124 -27.70 5.23 -5.13
C GLY A 124 -26.30 4.65 -5.20
N SER A 125 -26.12 3.64 -6.06
CA SER A 125 -24.79 3.12 -6.37
C SER A 125 -24.65 2.66 -7.82
N LYS A 126 -23.39 2.58 -8.29
CA LYS A 126 -23.01 2.05 -9.59
C LYS A 126 -21.70 1.29 -9.47
N THR A 127 -21.71 0.02 -9.84
CA THR A 127 -20.49 -0.81 -9.89
C THR A 127 -19.81 -0.66 -11.25
N LEU A 128 -18.49 -0.45 -11.22
CA LEU A 128 -17.60 -0.31 -12.35
C LEU A 128 -16.59 -1.46 -12.31
N GLN A 129 -16.27 -2.04 -13.47
CA GLN A 129 -15.16 -2.97 -13.58
C GLN A 129 -13.91 -2.19 -13.98
N VAL A 130 -12.92 -2.12 -13.09
CA VAL A 130 -11.74 -1.27 -13.23
C VAL A 130 -10.49 -2.13 -13.22
N ASN A 131 -9.62 -1.95 -14.21
CA ASN A 131 -8.32 -2.61 -14.21
C ASN A 131 -7.40 -1.86 -13.24
N LEU A 132 -7.09 -2.48 -12.10
CA LEU A 132 -6.14 -1.97 -11.12
C LEU A 132 -4.82 -2.72 -11.25
N LYS A 133 -3.73 -2.03 -10.90
CA LYS A 133 -2.38 -2.56 -10.84
C LYS A 133 -2.06 -2.99 -9.41
N ALA A 134 -1.27 -4.04 -9.24
CA ALA A 134 -0.71 -4.40 -7.94
C ALA A 134 -0.03 -3.17 -7.32
N GLY A 135 -0.28 -2.91 -6.03
CA GLY A 135 0.15 -1.69 -5.38
C GLY A 135 -0.94 -0.61 -5.32
N ASN A 136 -0.52 0.64 -5.13
CA ASN A 136 -1.43 1.79 -4.99
C ASN A 136 -1.96 2.25 -6.35
N ASN A 137 -3.26 2.50 -6.40
CA ASN A 137 -3.95 3.02 -7.57
C ASN A 137 -4.64 4.35 -7.28
N THR A 138 -4.91 5.09 -8.34
CA THR A 138 -5.69 6.33 -8.32
C THR A 138 -6.89 6.21 -9.27
N LEU A 139 -8.03 6.73 -8.83
CA LEU A 139 -9.26 6.80 -9.63
C LEU A 139 -9.75 8.24 -9.66
N LYS A 140 -9.61 8.90 -10.81
CA LYS A 140 -10.00 10.31 -11.01
C LYS A 140 -11.31 10.38 -11.77
N PHE A 141 -12.33 10.94 -11.12
CA PHE A 141 -13.62 11.28 -11.70
C PHE A 141 -13.63 12.75 -12.12
N TYR A 142 -13.98 13.01 -13.38
CA TYR A 142 -14.04 14.37 -13.93
C TYR A 142 -15.02 14.49 -15.10
N ASN A 143 -15.39 15.74 -15.41
CA ASN A 143 -16.08 16.11 -16.63
C ASN A 143 -15.85 17.62 -16.87
N ASP A 144 -15.27 17.98 -18.01
CA ASP A 144 -14.89 19.37 -18.27
C ASP A 144 -16.09 20.28 -18.55
N PHE A 145 -17.23 19.72 -18.98
CA PHE A 145 -18.34 20.49 -19.56
C PHE A 145 -19.69 20.28 -18.88
N ALA A 146 -19.79 19.36 -17.92
CA ALA A 146 -21.01 19.14 -17.17
C ALA A 146 -20.73 18.66 -15.74
N TYR A 147 -21.69 18.88 -14.84
CA TYR A 147 -21.63 18.33 -13.48
C TYR A 147 -21.86 16.82 -13.48
N MET A 148 -21.10 16.14 -12.63
CA MET A 148 -21.28 14.74 -12.24
C MET A 148 -22.24 14.64 -11.04
N PRO A 149 -22.57 13.43 -10.55
CA PRO A 149 -23.28 13.26 -9.29
C PRO A 149 -22.54 13.81 -8.07
N ASP A 150 -23.22 13.85 -6.93
CA ASP A 150 -22.61 14.09 -5.62
C ASP A 150 -22.08 12.75 -5.08
N PHE A 151 -20.79 12.66 -4.75
CA PHE A 151 -20.10 11.42 -4.39
C PHE A 151 -20.04 11.24 -2.87
N ASP A 152 -20.53 10.11 -2.37
CA ASP A 152 -20.44 9.72 -0.96
C ASP A 152 -19.12 8.97 -0.71
N ARG A 153 -18.97 7.81 -1.36
CA ARG A 153 -17.80 6.93 -1.20
C ARG A 153 -17.63 6.00 -2.39
N ILE A 154 -16.49 5.33 -2.45
CA ILE A 154 -16.35 4.11 -3.26
C ILE A 154 -16.12 2.90 -2.35
N THR A 155 -16.57 1.74 -2.78
CA THR A 155 -16.10 0.46 -2.25
C THR A 155 -15.38 -0.33 -3.33
N VAL A 156 -14.33 -1.06 -2.94
CA VAL A 156 -13.53 -1.87 -3.86
C VAL A 156 -13.46 -3.30 -3.34
N GLU A 157 -14.07 -4.23 -4.08
CA GLU A 157 -14.06 -5.66 -3.77
C GLU A 157 -12.69 -6.24 -4.09
N GLY A 158 -12.10 -7.00 -3.17
CA GLY A 158 -10.74 -7.54 -3.32
C GLY A 158 -9.63 -6.51 -3.10
N ALA A 159 -9.96 -5.25 -2.81
CA ALA A 159 -8.97 -4.33 -2.27
C ALA A 159 -8.57 -4.75 -0.85
N ILE A 160 -7.37 -4.37 -0.46
CA ILE A 160 -6.96 -4.47 0.93
C ILE A 160 -7.16 -3.12 1.56
N ALA A 161 -7.85 -3.13 2.70
CA ALA A 161 -7.95 -1.95 3.52
C ALA A 161 -6.53 -1.63 3.96
N GLN A 162 -5.91 -0.64 3.34
CA GLN A 162 -4.81 0.05 4.00
C GLN A 162 -5.45 0.71 5.21
N ALA A 163 -5.42 0.01 6.34
CA ALA A 163 -5.83 0.60 7.60
C ALA A 163 -4.77 1.63 7.95
N VAL A 164 -4.96 2.86 7.46
CA VAL A 164 -4.26 4.10 7.87
C VAL A 164 -4.65 4.39 9.33
N THR A 165 -4.41 3.45 10.24
CA THR A 165 -4.36 3.77 11.66
C THR A 165 -3.05 4.52 11.83
N GLY A 166 -3.16 5.84 11.69
CA GLY A 166 -2.09 6.78 11.99
C GLY A 166 -1.93 6.90 13.49
N TYR A 167 -0.70 6.69 13.94
CA TYR A 167 -0.28 6.92 15.30
C TYR A 167 0.64 8.14 15.26
N GLU A 168 0.19 9.23 15.87
CA GLU A 168 0.96 10.48 15.96
C GLU A 168 2.22 10.24 16.81
N ALA A 169 3.36 10.77 16.36
CA ALA A 169 4.63 10.63 17.08
C ALA A 169 4.58 11.31 18.45
N GLU A 170 3.88 12.43 18.53
CA GLU A 170 3.71 13.25 19.74
C GLU A 170 2.54 12.83 20.63
N ALA A 171 1.87 11.70 20.33
CA ALA A 171 0.78 11.20 21.15
C ALA A 171 1.21 11.06 22.63
N THR A 172 0.36 11.51 23.55
CA THR A 172 0.67 11.57 25.00
C THR A 172 1.01 10.22 25.63
N GLY A 173 0.60 9.11 24.99
CA GLY A 173 0.93 7.75 25.43
C GLY A 173 2.30 7.25 24.97
N ASN A 174 3.02 7.96 24.10
CA ASN A 174 4.34 7.57 23.58
C ASN A 174 5.47 7.89 24.58
N ILE A 175 6.61 7.23 24.40
CA ILE A 175 7.85 7.60 25.11
C ILE A 175 8.68 8.45 24.16
N ILE A 176 8.99 9.68 24.57
CA ILE A 176 9.66 10.68 23.76
C ILE A 176 10.83 11.26 24.57
N ASP A 177 12.06 10.98 24.15
CA ASP A 177 13.26 11.63 24.72
C ASP A 177 13.66 12.90 23.94
N GLY A 178 13.06 13.11 22.76
CA GLY A 178 13.23 14.30 21.93
C GLY A 178 12.34 15.48 22.33
N ILE A 179 12.17 16.42 21.39
CA ILE A 179 11.36 17.63 21.57
C ILE A 179 10.14 17.57 20.65
N VAL A 180 8.95 17.87 21.17
CA VAL A 180 7.74 18.05 20.34
C VAL A 180 7.71 19.47 19.79
N ILE A 181 7.63 19.62 18.47
CA ILE A 181 7.65 20.92 17.78
C ILE A 181 6.31 21.12 17.07
N ASN A 182 5.74 22.34 17.18
CA ASN A 182 4.53 22.71 16.45
C ASN A 182 4.87 23.07 15.00
N GLN A 183 4.16 22.46 14.05
CA GLN A 183 4.30 22.73 12.63
C GLN A 183 2.97 22.41 11.94
N SER A 184 2.35 23.43 11.36
CA SER A 184 0.94 23.38 10.92
C SER A 184 0.66 22.40 9.78
N ASP A 185 1.68 22.05 9.02
CA ASP A 185 1.66 21.14 7.89
C ASP A 185 1.92 19.66 8.27
N CYS A 186 2.29 19.38 9.53
CA CYS A 186 2.40 18.01 10.05
C CYS A 186 1.04 17.42 10.43
N SER A 187 0.93 16.09 10.47
CA SER A 187 -0.21 15.46 11.15
C SER A 187 -0.26 15.86 12.62
N GLY A 188 -1.47 15.99 13.18
CA GLY A 188 -1.64 16.55 14.53
C GLY A 188 -1.17 18.00 14.73
N GLY A 189 -0.62 18.66 13.69
CA GLY A 189 0.01 19.98 13.75
C GLY A 189 1.36 19.99 14.47
N LYS A 190 2.00 18.82 14.66
CA LYS A 190 3.23 18.67 15.44
C LYS A 190 4.09 17.52 14.92
N TYR A 191 5.36 17.50 15.30
CA TYR A 191 6.25 16.36 15.10
C TYR A 191 7.23 16.22 16.27
N VAL A 192 7.91 15.09 16.35
CA VAL A 192 8.95 14.79 17.34
C VAL A 192 10.34 14.94 16.74
N ALA A 193 11.11 15.90 17.23
CA ALA A 193 12.50 16.11 16.86
C ALA A 193 13.45 15.35 17.81
N LEU A 194 14.16 14.34 17.29
CA LEU A 194 15.19 13.60 18.01
C LEU A 194 16.56 14.31 17.92
N ASN A 195 16.66 15.45 18.62
CA ASN A 195 17.79 16.39 18.56
C ASN A 195 19.01 16.03 19.43
N GLY A 196 19.08 14.80 19.94
CA GLY A 196 20.19 14.32 20.78
C GLY A 196 20.60 12.90 20.43
N LEU A 197 21.89 12.60 20.61
CA LEU A 197 22.41 11.23 20.53
C LEU A 197 21.71 10.34 21.55
N GLY A 198 21.32 9.13 21.16
CA GLY A 198 20.59 8.20 22.02
C GLY A 198 19.15 8.59 22.34
N ASN A 199 18.61 9.65 21.74
CA ASN A 199 17.19 9.97 21.86
C ASN A 199 16.35 8.85 21.22
N ILE A 200 15.26 8.49 21.89
CA ILE A 200 14.30 7.51 21.39
C ILE A 200 12.93 8.15 21.12
N LEU A 201 12.21 7.52 20.20
CA LEU A 201 10.76 7.63 20.09
C LEU A 201 10.16 6.23 20.15
N GLN A 202 9.25 5.97 21.09
CA GLN A 202 8.48 4.73 21.14
C GLN A 202 6.99 5.04 20.98
N PHE A 203 6.43 4.56 19.89
CA PHE A 203 4.99 4.49 19.70
C PHE A 203 4.42 3.38 20.59
N ASN A 204 3.38 3.71 21.35
CA ASN A 204 2.68 2.77 22.21
C ASN A 204 1.23 2.55 21.71
N ASN A 205 0.64 1.44 22.16
CA ASN A 205 -0.73 1.07 21.81
C ASN A 205 -0.94 0.91 20.29
N ILE A 206 0.08 0.42 19.59
CA ILE A 206 -0.05 0.01 18.19
C ILE A 206 -0.90 -1.26 18.15
N TYR A 207 -2.18 -1.12 17.84
CA TYR A 207 -3.11 -2.24 17.82
C TYR A 207 -2.95 -3.06 16.53
N ALA A 208 -2.76 -4.37 16.70
CA ALA A 208 -2.79 -5.36 15.64
C ALA A 208 -3.96 -6.33 15.87
N PRO A 209 -4.89 -6.50 14.91
CA PRO A 209 -6.04 -7.40 15.05
C PRO A 209 -5.66 -8.89 15.10
N SER A 210 -4.47 -9.26 14.65
CA SER A 210 -3.95 -10.63 14.68
C SER A 210 -2.41 -10.62 14.78
N THR A 211 -1.80 -11.70 15.28
CA THR A 211 -0.34 -11.86 15.22
C THR A 211 0.10 -12.10 13.77
N GLY A 212 1.05 -11.28 13.28
CA GLY A 212 1.55 -11.40 11.91
C GLY A 212 2.51 -10.29 11.51
N ILE A 213 2.90 -10.29 10.24
CA ILE A 213 3.72 -9.24 9.64
C ILE A 213 2.84 -8.13 9.06
N TYR A 214 3.13 -6.90 9.49
CA TYR A 214 2.43 -5.69 9.05
C TYR A 214 3.39 -4.80 8.28
N ASN A 215 2.89 -4.22 7.19
CA ASN A 215 3.56 -3.09 6.56
C ASN A 215 3.30 -1.84 7.38
N ILE A 216 4.34 -1.04 7.58
CA ILE A 216 4.25 0.28 8.17
C ILE A 216 4.85 1.35 7.25
N ALA A 217 4.24 2.53 7.27
CA ALA A 217 4.78 3.76 6.71
C ALA A 217 5.17 4.69 7.85
N ILE A 218 6.37 5.23 7.78
CA ILE A 218 6.93 6.13 8.79
C ILE A 218 7.15 7.47 8.12
N TYR A 219 6.44 8.50 8.57
CA TYR A 219 6.54 9.86 8.06
C TYR A 219 7.57 10.62 8.89
N TYR A 220 8.56 11.20 8.22
CA TYR A 220 9.73 11.75 8.89
C TYR A 220 10.31 12.95 8.14
N TYR A 221 11.15 13.73 8.82
CA TYR A 221 11.94 14.80 8.23
C TYR A 221 13.42 14.53 8.46
N SER A 222 14.25 14.77 7.44
CA SER A 222 15.70 14.60 7.55
C SER A 222 16.43 15.45 6.52
N LEU A 223 17.45 16.19 6.94
CA LEU A 223 18.35 16.88 5.99
C LEU A 223 19.22 15.90 5.21
N ASN A 224 19.82 14.94 5.91
CA ASN A 224 20.81 14.01 5.35
C ASN A 224 20.34 12.57 5.51
N ASP A 225 20.97 11.66 4.77
CA ASP A 225 20.79 10.22 5.02
C ASP A 225 21.18 9.90 6.47
N SER A 226 20.36 9.08 7.11
CA SER A 226 20.53 8.68 8.51
C SER A 226 20.14 7.22 8.68
N ASN A 227 20.72 6.57 9.70
CA ASN A 227 20.36 5.22 10.08
C ASN A 227 19.94 5.18 11.56
N GLY A 228 19.31 4.09 11.93
CA GLY A 228 18.95 3.80 13.30
C GLY A 228 18.46 2.38 13.44
N TYR A 229 17.75 2.12 14.53
CA TYR A 229 17.22 0.82 14.86
C TYR A 229 15.73 0.92 15.14
N ILE A 230 14.99 -0.06 14.61
CA ILE A 230 13.58 -0.29 14.90
C ILE A 230 13.46 -1.53 15.78
N SER A 231 12.85 -1.39 16.96
CA SER A 231 12.57 -2.48 17.91
C SER A 231 11.07 -2.61 18.11
N VAL A 232 10.56 -3.84 18.07
CA VAL A 232 9.15 -4.13 18.28
C VAL A 232 9.00 -4.87 19.59
N ASN A 233 8.09 -4.44 20.46
CA ASN A 233 7.80 -5.08 21.76
C ASN A 233 9.05 -5.32 22.64
N GLY A 234 10.07 -4.47 22.52
CA GLY A 234 11.31 -4.59 23.28
C GLY A 234 12.28 -5.67 22.79
N GLU A 235 12.04 -6.28 21.62
CA GLU A 235 12.99 -7.17 20.97
C GLU A 235 14.27 -6.43 20.54
N THR A 236 15.32 -7.18 20.22
CA THR A 236 16.54 -6.63 19.63
C THR A 236 16.21 -5.85 18.36
N GLY A 237 16.65 -4.58 18.30
CA GLY A 237 16.39 -3.71 17.17
C GLY A 237 17.08 -4.19 15.89
N THR A 238 16.39 -4.01 14.76
CA THR A 238 16.96 -4.21 13.43
C THR A 238 17.32 -2.86 12.81
N GLU A 239 18.40 -2.80 12.04
CA GLU A 239 18.81 -1.55 11.39
C GLU A 239 17.76 -1.08 10.39
N ILE A 240 17.50 0.23 10.39
CA ILE A 240 16.62 0.93 9.47
C ILE A 240 17.32 2.19 8.95
N ASN A 241 17.14 2.48 7.67
CA ASN A 241 17.76 3.62 7.00
C ASN A 241 16.68 4.60 6.50
N PHE A 242 16.93 5.88 6.71
CA PHE A 242 16.08 7.00 6.30
C PHE A 242 16.86 7.90 5.33
N ARG A 243 16.22 8.22 4.21
CA ARG A 243 16.80 9.11 3.19
C ARG A 243 16.76 10.57 3.66
N GLY A 244 17.83 11.32 3.40
CA GLY A 244 17.82 12.77 3.48
C GLY A 244 16.93 13.38 2.40
N ILE A 245 15.95 14.17 2.82
CA ILE A 245 15.06 14.93 1.95
C ILE A 245 15.76 16.19 1.44
N GLY A 246 16.77 16.67 2.18
CA GLY A 246 17.61 17.82 1.79
C GLY A 246 17.10 19.16 2.31
N ASN A 247 15.92 19.18 2.94
CA ASN A 247 15.37 20.32 3.67
C ASN A 247 14.49 19.81 4.84
N TRP A 248 14.05 20.72 5.71
CA TRP A 248 13.17 20.42 6.84
C TRP A 248 11.69 20.76 6.58
N ASP A 249 11.39 21.28 5.39
CA ASP A 249 10.05 21.74 4.99
C ASP A 249 9.28 20.64 4.24
N GLU A 250 9.98 19.62 3.75
CA GLU A 250 9.42 18.48 3.04
C GLU A 250 9.47 17.20 3.89
N GLN A 251 8.35 16.49 3.88
CA GLN A 251 8.19 15.24 4.59
C GLN A 251 8.64 14.05 3.73
N GLY A 252 9.52 13.24 4.28
CA GLY A 252 9.85 11.91 3.78
C GLY A 252 8.89 10.85 4.27
N VAL A 253 8.82 9.74 3.53
CA VAL A 253 8.10 8.53 3.94
C VAL A 253 9.05 7.34 3.83
N LYS A 254 9.09 6.50 4.86
CA LYS A 254 9.83 5.24 4.87
C LYS A 254 8.87 4.08 5.02
N TYR A 255 8.81 3.20 4.03
CA TYR A 255 8.09 1.92 4.14
C TYR A 255 9.00 0.81 4.68
N THR A 256 8.47 0.00 5.58
CA THR A 256 9.13 -1.22 6.08
C THR A 256 8.09 -2.19 6.66
N THR A 257 8.51 -3.41 6.98
CA THR A 257 7.71 -4.40 7.70
C THR A 257 8.08 -4.49 9.17
N VAL A 258 7.10 -4.87 10.01
CA VAL A 258 7.27 -5.22 11.43
C VAL A 258 6.44 -6.46 11.76
N PHE A 259 6.87 -7.25 12.73
CA PHE A 259 6.09 -8.39 13.24
C PHE A 259 5.36 -7.98 14.52
N LEU A 260 4.04 -7.92 14.48
CA LEU A 260 3.19 -7.53 15.60
C LEU A 260 2.46 -8.75 16.18
N GLN A 261 2.24 -8.74 17.49
CA GLN A 261 1.38 -9.69 18.19
C GLN A 261 -0.07 -9.19 18.19
N GLU A 262 -1.06 -10.09 18.22
CA GLU A 262 -2.45 -9.70 18.44
C GLU A 262 -2.60 -8.81 19.68
N GLY A 263 -3.36 -7.73 19.55
CA GLY A 263 -3.56 -6.73 20.58
C GLY A 263 -2.57 -5.56 20.48
N ASN A 264 -2.24 -4.96 21.62
CA ASN A 264 -1.40 -3.76 21.67
C ASN A 264 0.09 -4.10 21.60
N ASN A 265 0.80 -3.38 20.74
CA ASN A 265 2.24 -3.48 20.53
C ASN A 265 2.92 -2.14 20.79
N SER A 266 4.25 -2.17 20.88
CA SER A 266 5.11 -0.99 20.85
C SER A 266 6.13 -1.08 19.72
N ILE A 267 6.42 0.07 19.11
CA ILE A 267 7.45 0.21 18.08
C ILE A 267 8.38 1.35 18.51
N ARG A 268 9.66 1.05 18.72
CA ARG A 268 10.69 1.98 19.17
C ARG A 268 11.69 2.26 18.05
N PHE A 269 11.99 3.53 17.83
CA PHE A 269 13.06 4.03 17.00
C PHE A 269 14.17 4.62 17.88
N TYR A 270 15.42 4.24 17.64
CA TYR A 270 16.56 4.72 18.42
C TYR A 270 17.87 4.64 17.64
N ASN A 271 18.85 5.45 18.03
CA ASN A 271 20.25 5.29 17.65
C ASN A 271 21.15 5.84 18.76
N ASP A 272 21.94 4.97 19.38
CA ASP A 272 22.77 5.33 20.54
C ASP A 272 23.98 6.21 20.16
N PHE A 273 24.36 6.23 18.88
CA PHE A 273 25.62 6.82 18.42
C PHE A 273 25.47 7.89 17.33
N ALA A 274 24.27 8.10 16.80
CA ALA A 274 24.01 9.11 15.77
C ALA A 274 22.64 9.78 15.94
N TYR A 275 22.46 10.92 15.28
CA TYR A 275 21.18 11.59 15.20
C TYR A 275 20.20 10.79 14.33
N MET A 276 18.97 10.71 14.81
CA MET A 276 17.84 10.13 14.10
C MET A 276 17.07 11.23 13.34
N PRO A 277 16.29 10.86 12.31
CA PRO A 277 15.36 11.81 11.71
C PRO A 277 14.31 12.28 12.72
N HIS A 278 13.57 13.32 12.33
CA HIS A 278 12.40 13.79 13.10
C HIS A 278 11.16 13.05 12.60
N PHE A 279 10.24 12.69 13.49
CA PHE A 279 9.11 11.81 13.17
C PHE A 279 7.78 12.55 13.33
N ASP A 280 6.91 12.44 12.33
CA ASP A 280 5.55 12.99 12.36
C ASP A 280 4.55 11.92 12.81
N ARG A 281 4.42 10.83 12.04
CA ARG A 281 3.51 9.73 12.36
C ARG A 281 4.00 8.39 11.85
N LEU A 282 3.44 7.32 12.43
CA LEU A 282 3.53 5.96 11.93
C LEU A 282 2.15 5.48 11.50
N CYS A 283 2.04 4.92 10.31
CA CYS A 283 0.82 4.28 9.85
C CYS A 283 1.07 2.78 9.70
N ILE A 284 0.14 1.95 10.17
CA ILE A 284 -0.01 0.62 9.57
C ILE A 284 -0.56 0.86 8.15
N VAL A 285 -0.07 0.13 7.15
CA VAL A 285 -0.53 0.30 5.75
C VAL A 285 -1.13 -0.99 5.18
N GLY A 286 -1.31 -2.01 6.02
CA GLY A 286 -1.95 -3.29 5.68
C GLY A 286 -1.14 -4.51 6.15
N GLU A 287 -1.72 -5.71 6.02
CA GLU A 287 -0.98 -6.97 6.13
C GLU A 287 -0.04 -7.09 4.93
N GLY A 288 1.25 -7.38 5.18
CA GLY A 288 2.31 -7.03 4.24
C GLY A 288 2.95 -8.18 3.46
N TYR A 289 3.32 -7.89 2.22
CA TYR A 289 4.40 -8.60 1.51
C TYR A 289 5.67 -8.54 2.36
N LEU A 290 6.38 -9.67 2.45
CA LEU A 290 7.64 -9.74 3.20
C LEU A 290 8.74 -8.85 2.61
N LEU A 291 8.67 -8.58 1.31
CA LEU A 291 9.66 -7.77 0.61
C LEU A 291 9.42 -6.28 0.89
N ASN A 292 10.47 -5.57 1.29
CA ASN A 292 10.47 -4.12 1.42
C ASN A 292 10.72 -3.47 0.05
N ASN A 293 9.93 -2.46 -0.33
CA ASN A 293 10.02 -1.79 -1.62
C ASN A 293 10.03 -2.75 -2.83
N PRO A 294 9.07 -3.70 -2.93
CA PRO A 294 9.09 -4.73 -3.95
C PRO A 294 8.76 -4.18 -5.36
N GLY A 295 8.04 -3.06 -5.42
CA GLY A 295 7.79 -2.30 -6.67
C GLY A 295 8.95 -1.42 -7.12
N LEU A 296 10.07 -1.38 -6.37
CA LEU A 296 11.28 -0.63 -6.73
C LEU A 296 11.05 0.89 -6.81
N GLU A 297 10.09 1.39 -6.06
CA GLU A 297 9.60 2.76 -6.09
C GLU A 297 10.60 3.77 -5.48
N GLU A 298 11.40 3.32 -4.51
CA GLU A 298 12.45 4.12 -3.84
C GLU A 298 13.86 3.66 -4.26
N SER A 299 14.76 4.57 -4.65
CA SER A 299 16.18 4.26 -4.93
C SER A 299 17.12 5.41 -4.60
N ASN A 300 18.42 5.12 -4.45
CA ASN A 300 19.49 6.11 -4.38
C ASN A 300 20.12 6.41 -5.76
N GLY A 301 19.45 6.02 -6.86
CA GLY A 301 19.96 6.12 -8.23
C GLY A 301 20.82 4.93 -8.68
N ILE A 302 21.30 4.09 -7.76
CA ILE A 302 22.10 2.89 -8.08
C ILE A 302 21.36 1.62 -7.62
N ASN A 303 20.81 1.63 -6.41
CA ASN A 303 20.03 0.54 -5.83
C ASN A 303 18.79 1.04 -5.08
N PRO A 304 17.68 0.30 -5.16
CA PRO A 304 16.57 0.38 -4.23
C PRO A 304 17.01 0.20 -2.78
N TYR A 305 16.43 0.99 -1.89
CA TYR A 305 16.73 0.93 -0.46
C TYR A 305 16.26 -0.41 0.14
N SER A 306 17.03 -0.93 1.11
CA SER A 306 16.83 -2.26 1.73
C SER A 306 17.12 -3.45 0.81
N TRP A 307 17.69 -3.22 -0.36
CA TRP A 307 18.23 -4.24 -1.24
C TRP A 307 19.74 -4.03 -1.44
N SER A 308 20.47 -5.14 -1.50
CA SER A 308 21.93 -5.15 -1.62
C SER A 308 22.39 -5.98 -2.80
N ILE A 309 23.52 -5.60 -3.38
CA ILE A 309 24.25 -6.43 -4.33
C ILE A 309 24.99 -7.52 -3.54
N GLY A 310 24.90 -8.77 -3.98
CA GLY A 310 25.57 -9.89 -3.30
C GLY A 310 27.10 -9.75 -3.29
N ASN A 311 27.75 -10.31 -2.27
CA ASN A 311 29.21 -10.20 -2.05
C ASN A 311 30.07 -10.86 -3.14
N ASP A 312 29.50 -11.74 -3.96
CA ASP A 312 30.17 -12.41 -5.10
C ASP A 312 29.85 -11.74 -6.45
N HIS A 313 29.42 -10.48 -6.42
CA HIS A 313 29.24 -9.71 -7.64
C HIS A 313 30.60 -9.41 -8.27
N SER A 314 30.83 -9.93 -9.47
CA SER A 314 32.07 -9.61 -10.18
C SER A 314 32.06 -8.13 -10.58
N LYS A 315 33.21 -7.44 -10.50
CA LYS A 315 33.40 -6.04 -10.92
C LYS A 315 33.07 -5.78 -12.41
N ARG A 316 32.52 -6.75 -13.12
CA ARG A 316 32.22 -6.75 -14.56
C ARG A 316 30.73 -6.57 -14.86
N SER A 317 29.89 -6.53 -13.82
CA SER A 317 28.49 -6.17 -13.90
C SER A 317 28.19 -4.82 -13.25
N THR A 318 27.15 -4.16 -13.72
CA THR A 318 26.64 -2.90 -13.18
C THR A 318 25.14 -3.03 -12.97
N PHE A 319 24.67 -2.55 -11.83
CA PHE A 319 23.24 -2.40 -11.53
C PHE A 319 22.84 -0.96 -11.70
N GLN A 320 21.73 -0.73 -12.37
CA GLN A 320 21.19 0.60 -12.56
C GLN A 320 19.68 0.56 -12.32
N TRP A 321 19.19 1.55 -11.58
CA TRP A 321 17.77 1.76 -11.38
C TRP A 321 17.21 2.53 -12.58
N GLU A 322 16.11 2.06 -13.13
CA GLU A 322 15.46 2.63 -14.31
C GLU A 322 14.04 3.08 -13.94
N SER A 323 13.67 4.31 -14.31
CA SER A 323 12.39 4.92 -13.93
C SER A 323 11.21 4.57 -14.83
N GLY A 324 11.39 3.70 -15.82
CA GLY A 324 10.31 3.34 -16.76
C GLY A 324 10.62 2.24 -17.77
N SER A 325 11.70 1.47 -17.54
CA SER A 325 12.12 0.38 -18.43
C SER A 325 11.55 -0.99 -17.99
N GLY A 326 10.73 -1.01 -16.94
CA GLY A 326 10.06 -2.19 -16.43
C GLY A 326 8.83 -2.59 -17.24
N ILE A 327 8.19 -3.68 -16.82
CA ILE A 327 6.95 -4.15 -17.42
C ILE A 327 5.90 -3.06 -17.30
N ASN A 328 5.17 -2.77 -18.39
CA ASN A 328 4.19 -1.67 -18.45
C ASN A 328 4.76 -0.28 -18.11
N SER A 329 6.04 -0.04 -18.41
CA SER A 329 6.75 1.20 -18.07
C SER A 329 6.94 1.42 -16.56
N SER A 330 6.91 0.36 -15.76
CA SER A 330 7.22 0.44 -14.32
C SER A 330 8.70 0.77 -14.09
N LYS A 331 9.02 1.11 -12.84
CA LYS A 331 10.42 1.12 -12.39
C LYS A 331 10.99 -0.29 -12.42
N CYS A 332 12.28 -0.40 -12.72
CA CYS A 332 12.98 -1.69 -12.71
C CYS A 332 14.47 -1.53 -12.36
N ILE A 333 15.16 -2.66 -12.28
CA ILE A 333 16.63 -2.69 -12.26
C ILE A 333 17.14 -3.34 -13.53
N SER A 334 18.06 -2.66 -14.19
CA SER A 334 18.86 -3.21 -15.25
C SER A 334 20.17 -3.78 -14.68
N ILE A 335 20.55 -4.96 -15.18
CA ILE A 335 21.85 -5.59 -14.90
C ILE A 335 22.58 -5.71 -16.22
N ILE A 336 23.70 -5.00 -16.35
CA ILE A 336 24.52 -5.01 -17.56
C ILE A 336 25.85 -5.69 -17.24
N ALA A 337 26.27 -6.62 -18.08
CA ALA A 337 27.54 -7.33 -17.96
C ALA A 337 28.41 -7.09 -19.20
N THR A 338 29.70 -6.79 -19.00
CA THR A 338 30.66 -6.61 -20.11
C THR A 338 31.35 -7.91 -20.54
N ALA A 339 31.15 -8.99 -19.79
CA ALA A 339 31.60 -10.35 -20.06
C ALA A 339 30.74 -11.34 -19.24
N PRO A 340 30.72 -12.65 -19.57
CA PRO A 340 30.00 -13.64 -18.78
C PRO A 340 30.36 -13.59 -17.28
N THR A 341 29.34 -13.44 -16.43
CA THR A 341 29.46 -13.32 -14.97
C THR A 341 28.15 -13.66 -14.28
N ASP A 342 28.24 -14.04 -13.02
CA ASP A 342 27.11 -14.09 -12.11
C ASP A 342 26.85 -12.69 -11.54
N ALA A 343 25.58 -12.38 -11.29
CA ALA A 343 25.12 -11.16 -10.64
C ALA A 343 23.93 -11.50 -9.73
N TYR A 344 23.96 -11.01 -8.50
CA TYR A 344 22.94 -11.29 -7.51
C TYR A 344 22.45 -9.98 -6.91
N TRP A 345 21.14 -9.91 -6.72
CA TRP A 345 20.51 -8.83 -5.99
C TRP A 345 19.61 -9.44 -4.91
N MET A 346 19.75 -8.93 -3.69
CA MET A 346 19.31 -9.63 -2.49
C MET A 346 18.57 -8.69 -1.55
N GLN A 347 17.54 -9.22 -0.91
CA GLN A 347 16.91 -8.61 0.25
C GLN A 347 16.76 -9.67 1.34
N THR A 348 17.07 -9.28 2.57
CA THR A 348 16.81 -10.11 3.74
C THR A 348 15.48 -9.70 4.33
N VAL A 349 14.59 -10.68 4.52
CA VAL A 349 13.27 -10.47 5.11
C VAL A 349 13.12 -11.33 6.36
N ARG A 350 12.34 -10.85 7.34
CA ARG A 350 12.03 -11.63 8.53
C ARG A 350 10.82 -12.52 8.23
N LEU A 351 10.97 -13.83 8.39
CA LEU A 351 9.89 -14.79 8.15
C LEU A 351 9.14 -15.14 9.44
N GLU A 352 7.86 -15.47 9.29
CA GLU A 352 7.08 -16.02 10.39
C GLU A 352 7.44 -17.49 10.68
N PRO A 353 7.74 -17.86 11.94
CA PRO A 353 8.02 -19.23 12.30
C PRO A 353 6.86 -20.17 11.95
N LYS A 354 7.17 -21.34 11.37
CA LYS A 354 6.21 -22.41 11.04
C LYS A 354 5.14 -22.04 10.00
N LYS A 355 5.28 -20.90 9.30
CA LYS A 355 4.48 -20.60 8.11
C LYS A 355 5.28 -20.88 6.84
N THR A 356 4.61 -21.46 5.85
CA THR A 356 5.18 -21.55 4.50
C THR A 356 5.10 -20.18 3.85
N THR A 357 6.24 -19.66 3.41
CA THR A 357 6.34 -18.41 2.67
C THR A 357 6.54 -18.71 1.20
N TYR A 358 5.91 -17.92 0.32
CA TYR A 358 6.08 -18.02 -1.12
C TYR A 358 6.63 -16.70 -1.66
N LEU A 359 7.70 -16.77 -2.45
CA LEU A 359 8.08 -15.70 -3.36
C LEU A 359 7.28 -15.89 -4.65
N LYS A 360 6.56 -14.86 -5.08
CA LYS A 360 5.79 -14.85 -6.32
C LYS A 360 6.21 -13.65 -7.15
N ASP A 361 6.17 -13.80 -8.47
CA ASP A 361 6.32 -12.67 -9.39
C ASP A 361 5.19 -11.66 -9.12
N ILE A 362 5.53 -10.38 -9.13
CA ILE A 362 4.61 -9.25 -8.89
C ILE A 362 4.17 -8.69 -10.23
#